data_AF-A0A7V8JTA9-F1
#
_entry.id   AF-A0A7V8JTA9-F1
#
_cell.length_a   1.000
_cell.length_b   1.000
_cell.length_c   1.000
_cell.angle_alpha   90.00
_cell.angle_beta   90.00
_cell.angle_gamma   90.00
#
_symmetry.space_group_name_H-M   'P 1'
#
loop_
_entity.id
_entity.type
_entity.pdbx_description
1 polymer ?
#
loop_
_entity_poly.entity_id
_entity_poly.type
_entity_poly.pdbx_seq_one_letter_code
_entity_poly.pdbx_strand_id
1 'polypeptide(L)'
;MDKTDRQREQYAQELQARFADYKRWAMDNWPVREQALTDAAFVAAERELALMTGAMLHPGRKSGALPADGKQEAQFEDVTPAPWP
;
A
#
# COMPACT_ATOMS: atom_id res chain seq x y z
N MET A 1 -1.78 -11.16 -17.69
CA MET A 1 -2.16 -10.91 -16.29
C MET A 1 -2.76 -12.18 -15.72
N ASP A 2 -2.28 -12.62 -14.55
CA ASP A 2 -2.94 -13.68 -13.77
C ASP A 2 -4.33 -13.19 -13.31
N LYS A 3 -5.28 -14.11 -13.08
CA LYS A 3 -6.63 -13.75 -12.59
C LYS A 3 -6.55 -13.00 -11.25
N THR A 4 -5.58 -13.36 -10.42
CA THR A 4 -5.31 -12.73 -9.12
C THR A 4 -4.82 -11.29 -9.29
N ASP A 5 -3.95 -11.04 -10.28
CA ASP A 5 -3.43 -9.69 -10.54
C ASP A 5 -4.55 -8.75 -10.99
N ARG A 6 -5.46 -9.24 -11.84
CA ARG A 6 -6.63 -8.47 -12.27
C ARG A 6 -7.58 -8.15 -11.12
N GLN A 7 -7.79 -9.09 -10.19
CA GLN A 7 -8.60 -8.86 -8.99
C GLN A 7 -7.97 -7.81 -8.06
N ARG A 8 -6.65 -7.85 -7.88
CA ARG A 8 -5.91 -6.84 -7.09
C ARG A 8 -6.00 -5.45 -7.71
N GLU A 9 -5.87 -5.35 -9.02
CA GLU A 9 -5.98 -4.07 -9.73
C GLU A 9 -7.40 -3.49 -9.65
N GLN A 10 -8.43 -4.32 -9.82
CA GLN A 10 -9.82 -3.91 -9.63
C GLN A 10 -10.10 -3.44 -8.20
N TYR A 11 -9.59 -4.17 -7.21
CA TYR A 11 -9.70 -3.78 -5.81
C TYR A 11 -9.02 -2.43 -5.53
N ALA A 12 -7.83 -2.21 -6.07
CA ALA A 12 -7.12 -0.94 -5.92
C ALA A 12 -7.91 0.24 -6.52
N GLN A 13 -8.47 0.06 -7.72
CA GLN A 13 -9.30 1.08 -8.37
C GLN A 13 -10.56 1.40 -7.55
N GLU A 14 -11.25 0.38 -7.08
CA GLU A 14 -12.47 0.55 -6.28
C GLU A 14 -12.18 1.24 -4.95
N LEU A 15 -11.09 0.86 -4.28
CA LEU A 15 -10.67 1.47 -3.02
C LEU A 15 -10.37 2.97 -3.20
N GLN A 16 -9.69 3.33 -4.29
CA GLN A 16 -9.38 4.73 -4.61
C GLN A 16 -10.65 5.53 -4.91
N ALA A 17 -11.59 4.96 -5.67
CA ALA A 17 -12.87 5.61 -5.98
C ALA A 17 -13.70 5.86 -4.70
N ARG A 18 -13.83 4.84 -3.84
CA ARG A 18 -14.56 4.95 -2.56
C ARG A 18 -13.93 5.99 -1.63
N PHE A 19 -12.60 6.06 -1.60
CA PHE A 19 -11.91 7.09 -0.82
C PHE A 19 -12.18 8.50 -1.34
N ALA A 20 -12.22 8.69 -2.66
CA ALA A 20 -12.56 9.99 -3.25
C ALA A 20 -13.99 10.43 -2.90
N ASP A 21 -14.96 9.49 -2.96
CA ASP A 21 -16.34 9.75 -2.55
C ASP A 21 -16.44 10.10 -1.06
N TYR A 22 -15.70 9.38 -0.20
CA TYR A 22 -15.59 9.69 1.23
C TYR A 22 -15.01 11.08 1.47
N LYS A 23 -13.92 11.43 0.78
CA LYS A 23 -13.28 12.76 0.91
C LYS A 23 -14.27 13.87 0.59
N ARG A 24 -15.01 13.75 -0.52
CA ARG A 24 -16.06 14.72 -0.90
C ARG A 24 -17.12 14.82 0.18
N TRP A 25 -17.67 13.68 0.61
CA TRP A 25 -18.70 13.66 1.65
C TRP A 25 -18.21 14.29 2.96
N ALA A 26 -16.98 14.00 3.38
CA ALA A 26 -16.40 14.54 4.61
C ALA A 26 -16.23 16.06 4.56
N MET A 27 -15.80 16.61 3.42
CA MET A 27 -15.69 18.06 3.23
C MET A 27 -17.08 18.73 3.24
N ASP A 28 -18.07 18.12 2.58
CA ASP A 28 -19.43 18.67 2.48
C ASP A 28 -20.20 18.62 3.82
N ASN A 29 -19.93 17.60 4.65
CA ASN A 29 -20.69 17.34 5.88
C ASN A 29 -19.91 17.70 7.15
N TRP A 30 -18.80 18.43 7.02
CA TRP A 30 -17.97 18.76 8.16
C TRP A 30 -18.71 19.69 9.14
N PRO A 31 -18.84 19.32 10.43
CA PRO A 31 -19.65 20.08 11.38
C PRO A 31 -19.00 21.42 11.80
N VAL A 32 -17.67 21.55 11.70
CA VAL A 32 -16.92 22.71 12.19
C VAL A 32 -16.53 23.65 11.05
N ARG A 33 -17.35 24.68 10.81
CA ARG A 33 -17.15 25.63 9.69
C ARG A 33 -15.89 26.48 9.81
N GLU A 34 -15.48 26.80 11.04
CA GLU A 34 -14.28 27.61 11.34
C GLU A 34 -12.99 26.91 10.91
N GLN A 35 -13.02 25.58 10.82
CA GLN A 35 -11.90 24.74 10.40
C GLN A 35 -12.42 23.72 9.39
N ALA A 36 -12.85 24.22 8.23
CA ALA A 36 -13.30 23.38 7.13
C ALA A 36 -12.18 22.42 6.69
N LEU A 37 -12.55 21.16 6.45
CA LEU A 37 -11.64 20.21 5.84
C LEU A 37 -11.31 20.66 4.41
N THR A 38 -10.03 20.52 4.07
CA THR A 38 -9.50 20.75 2.72
C THR A 38 -8.73 19.52 2.30
N ASP A 39 -8.33 19.43 1.03
CA ASP A 39 -7.50 18.34 0.53
C ASP A 39 -6.24 18.09 1.37
N ALA A 40 -5.67 19.14 1.98
CA ALA A 40 -4.50 19.03 2.85
C ALA A 40 -4.70 18.07 4.03
N ALA A 41 -5.92 17.95 4.54
CA ALA A 41 -6.25 17.04 5.64
C ALA A 41 -6.18 15.55 5.24
N PHE A 42 -6.18 15.25 3.94
CA PHE A 42 -6.25 13.88 3.41
C PHE A 42 -4.94 13.39 2.82
N VAL A 43 -3.92 14.24 2.66
CA VAL A 43 -2.63 13.90 2.02
C VAL A 43 -1.98 12.67 2.65
N ALA A 44 -2.02 12.54 3.97
CA ALA A 44 -1.47 11.38 4.67
C ALA A 44 -2.21 10.08 4.30
N ALA A 45 -3.53 10.12 4.27
CA ALA A 45 -4.36 8.98 3.90
C ALA A 45 -4.24 8.62 2.41
N GLU A 46 -4.14 9.61 1.52
CA GLU A 46 -3.88 9.40 0.09
C GLU A 46 -2.54 8.69 -0.14
N ARG A 47 -1.50 9.10 0.60
CA ARG A 47 -0.18 8.45 0.56
C ARG A 47 -0.25 7.01 1.05
N GLU A 48 -0.95 6.76 2.16
CA GLU A 48 -1.10 5.41 2.70
C GLU A 48 -1.86 4.49 1.72
N LEU A 49 -2.94 4.99 1.12
CA LEU A 49 -3.70 4.27 0.12
C LEU A 49 -2.84 3.95 -1.13
N ALA A 50 -1.99 4.88 -1.56
CA ALA A 50 -1.04 4.67 -2.66
C ALA A 50 0.04 3.61 -2.32
N LEU A 51 0.45 3.51 -1.06
CA LEU A 51 1.35 2.45 -0.59
C LEU A 51 0.65 1.10 -0.56
N MET A 52 -0.59 1.02 -0.05
CA MET A 52 -1.37 -0.22 0.02
C MET A 52 -1.71 -0.78 -1.37
N THR A 53 -2.02 0.10 -2.32
CA THR A 53 -2.41 -0.27 -3.69
C THR A 53 -1.23 -0.45 -4.64
N GLY A 54 -0.01 -0.27 -4.15
CA GLY A 54 1.21 -0.54 -4.90
C GLY A 54 1.67 0.57 -5.85
N ALA A 55 0.93 1.68 -5.96
CA ALA A 55 1.31 2.83 -6.79
C ALA A 55 2.66 3.44 -6.38
N MET A 56 3.03 3.35 -5.09
CA MET A 56 4.33 3.79 -4.57
C MET A 56 5.29 2.65 -4.21
N LEU A 57 4.89 1.38 -4.32
CA LEU A 57 5.74 0.24 -3.95
C LEU A 57 6.79 -0.09 -5.01
N HIS A 58 6.68 0.44 -6.23
CA HIS A 58 7.59 0.14 -7.33
C HIS A 58 8.04 1.37 -8.16
N PRO A 59 8.76 2.35 -7.59
CA PRO A 59 9.61 3.21 -8.41
C PRO A 59 10.81 2.37 -8.90
N GLY A 60 10.61 1.60 -9.98
CA GLY A 60 11.68 0.87 -10.69
C GLY A 60 11.67 -0.66 -10.60
N ARG A 61 10.70 -1.30 -9.95
CA ARG A 61 10.63 -2.78 -9.86
C ARG A 61 9.61 -3.33 -10.84
N LYS A 62 10.06 -4.04 -11.89
CA LYS A 62 9.18 -4.99 -12.60
C LYS A 62 8.65 -5.95 -11.54
N SER A 63 7.32 -6.11 -11.44
CA SER A 63 6.66 -7.03 -10.52
C SER A 63 7.39 -8.37 -10.58
N GLY A 64 8.23 -8.62 -9.57
CA GLY A 64 8.87 -9.90 -9.40
C GLY A 64 7.75 -10.86 -9.14
N ALA A 65 7.56 -11.83 -10.04
CA ALA A 65 6.77 -13.01 -9.75
C ALA A 65 7.10 -13.45 -8.31
N LEU A 66 6.07 -13.71 -7.49
CA LEU A 66 6.30 -14.53 -6.32
C LEU A 66 7.09 -15.76 -6.80
N PRO A 67 8.22 -16.13 -6.17
CA PRO A 67 8.88 -17.36 -6.54
C PRO A 67 7.88 -18.47 -6.22
N ALA A 68 7.29 -19.05 -7.27
CA ALA A 68 6.39 -20.19 -7.16
C ALA A 68 7.15 -21.48 -6.78
N ASP A 69 8.47 -21.42 -6.59
CA ASP A 69 9.29 -22.58 -6.26
C ASP A 69 10.21 -22.27 -5.08
N GLY A 70 9.78 -22.68 -3.88
CA GLY A 70 10.56 -23.53 -2.96
C GLY A 70 12.02 -23.20 -2.62
N LYS A 71 12.55 -22.01 -2.88
CA LYS A 71 13.90 -21.61 -2.47
C LYS A 71 13.84 -20.24 -1.81
N GLN A 72 13.51 -20.24 -0.52
CA GLN A 72 13.93 -19.16 0.36
C GLN A 72 15.46 -19.19 0.36
N GLU A 73 16.10 -18.23 -0.30
CA GLU A 73 17.48 -17.89 0.05
C GLU A 73 17.47 -17.54 1.53
N ALA A 74 18.15 -18.36 2.35
CA ALA A 74 18.12 -18.24 3.79
C ALA A 74 18.58 -16.83 4.18
N GLN A 75 17.71 -16.08 4.87
CA GLN A 75 18.03 -14.73 5.36
C GLN A 75 19.06 -14.73 6.50
N PHE A 76 19.56 -15.90 6.88
CA PHE A 76 20.52 -16.10 7.95
C PHE A 76 21.66 -16.99 7.43
N GLU A 77 22.88 -16.60 7.77
CA GLU A 77 24.08 -17.40 7.56
C GLU A 77 24.28 -18.28 8.81
N ASP A 78 24.48 -19.58 8.61
CA ASP A 78 24.80 -20.51 9.69
C ASP A 78 26.25 -20.30 10.12
N VAL A 79 26.45 -19.60 11.24
CA VAL A 79 27.77 -19.34 11.81
C VAL A 79 27.97 -20.20 13.06
N THR A 80 29.08 -20.94 13.08
CA THR A 80 29.54 -21.63 14.30
C THR A 80 29.83 -20.57 15.37
N PRO A 81 29.12 -20.55 16.51
CA PRO A 81 29.37 -19.57 17.55
C PRO A 81 30.81 -19.73 18.08
N ALA A 82 31.49 -18.60 18.32
CA ALA A 82 32.80 -18.63 18.96
C ALA A 82 32.68 -19.30 20.35
N PRO A 83 33.64 -20.14 20.77
CA PRO A 83 33.62 -20.74 22.08
C PRO A 83 33.69 -19.66 23.16
N TRP A 84 32.86 -19.80 24.18
CA TRP A 84 32.85 -18.90 25.34
C TRP A 84 34.20 -18.96 26.07
N PRO A 85 34.72 -17.82 26.57
CA PRO A 85 35.94 -17.78 27.37
C PRO A 85 35.77 -18.45 28.74
#